data_AF-B1FLA8-F1
#
_entry.id   AF-B1FLA8-F1
#
_cell.length_a   1.000
_cell.length_b   1.000
_cell.length_c   1.000
_cell.angle_alpha   90.00
_cell.angle_beta   90.00
_cell.angle_gamma   90.00
#
_symmetry.space_group_name_H-M   'P 1'
#
loop_
_entity.id
_entity.type
_entity.pdbx_description
1 polymer ?
#
loop_
_entity_poly.entity_id
_entity_poly.type
_entity_poly.pdbx_seq_one_letter_code
_entity_poly.pdbx_strand_id
1 'polypeptide(L)'
;MNLVSIQAPSAVVMIRPHRFVPNPQTAADNAFQRTAGNGTGSPPSVSAAARDEVTAAARMLADAGVRVHVFDDHGERDTPDSVFPNNWFSTHPGGHVALYPMYSANRRRERRADVIEMLKAEYRVQDVIDYSGLEYDDVFLEGTGAMVLDHVGRIAYTARSRRADPVALERFCTNFNFEPICFATADANGKPIYHTNVMMSVATEFAMVGLDLIADRRRRDEIAQRLTETGRTVIALDHAQIANFAGNTLELSGKDGRVLALSRRAFDCLTGEQRETIERSARLLPLDVPTIELAGGSVRCMLAGIHLARRAATRDVKETESVERQREPALHA
;
A
#
# COMPACT_ATOMS: atom_id res chain seq x y z
N MET A 1 -18.71 -14.74 -10.98
CA MET A 1 -18.81 -14.02 -9.70
C MET A 1 -17.39 -13.63 -9.32
N ASN A 2 -17.06 -12.34 -9.27
CA ASN A 2 -15.77 -11.93 -8.71
C ASN A 2 -15.85 -12.14 -7.20
N LEU A 3 -15.30 -13.26 -6.72
CA LEU A 3 -15.07 -13.47 -5.30
C LEU A 3 -14.12 -12.37 -4.83
N VAL A 4 -14.56 -11.59 -3.84
CA VAL A 4 -13.75 -10.53 -3.25
C VAL A 4 -12.54 -11.18 -2.59
N SER A 5 -11.33 -10.88 -3.08
CA SER A 5 -10.10 -11.35 -2.43
C SER A 5 -9.87 -10.56 -1.15
N ILE A 6 -9.61 -11.26 -0.05
CA ILE A 6 -9.20 -10.61 1.21
C ILE A 6 -7.79 -10.02 1.12
N GLN A 7 -6.93 -10.61 0.27
CA GLN A 7 -5.54 -10.19 0.06
C GLN A 7 -5.44 -9.04 -0.94
N ALA A 8 -6.20 -9.08 -2.03
CA ALA A 8 -6.11 -8.12 -3.14
C ALA A 8 -7.30 -7.15 -3.11
N PRO A 9 -7.16 -5.95 -2.51
CA PRO A 9 -8.26 -5.01 -2.42
C PRO A 9 -8.67 -4.51 -3.81
N SER A 10 -9.96 -4.19 -3.99
CA SER A 10 -10.49 -3.66 -5.26
C SER A 10 -10.53 -2.13 -5.31
N ALA A 11 -10.04 -1.48 -4.25
CA ALA A 11 -10.05 -0.03 -4.12
C ALA A 11 -8.80 0.45 -3.39
N VAL A 12 -8.34 1.66 -3.73
CA VAL A 12 -7.16 2.29 -3.15
C VAL A 12 -7.40 3.78 -2.90
N VAL A 13 -6.71 4.33 -1.90
CA VAL A 13 -6.49 5.78 -1.77
C VAL A 13 -5.11 6.11 -2.31
N MET A 14 -5.03 7.21 -3.08
CA MET A 14 -3.80 7.81 -3.58
C MET A 14 -3.78 9.30 -3.23
N ILE A 15 -2.60 9.85 -3.01
CA ILE A 15 -2.40 11.28 -2.81
C ILE A 15 -1.65 11.84 -4.01
N ARG A 16 -2.18 12.89 -4.65
CA ARG A 16 -1.56 13.59 -5.77
C ARG A 16 -0.81 14.83 -5.25
N PRO A 17 0.53 14.85 -5.29
CA PRO A 17 1.29 15.95 -4.71
C PRO A 17 1.45 17.12 -5.69
N HIS A 18 1.39 18.36 -5.20
CA HIS A 18 1.71 19.57 -5.99
C HIS A 18 3.05 20.19 -5.61
N ARG A 19 3.64 19.79 -4.48
CA ARG A 19 4.97 20.25 -3.99
C ARG A 19 5.91 19.09 -3.66
N PHE A 20 5.88 18.03 -4.46
CA PHE A 20 6.76 16.88 -4.29
C PHE A 20 8.23 17.25 -4.47
N VAL A 21 9.06 16.81 -3.52
CA VAL A 21 10.52 16.81 -3.57
C VAL A 21 11.03 15.62 -2.74
N PRO A 22 12.21 15.03 -3.04
CA PRO A 22 12.80 14.05 -2.13
C PRO A 22 13.01 14.65 -0.74
N ASN A 23 12.41 14.06 0.30
CA ASN A 23 12.36 14.63 1.64
C ASN A 23 13.74 14.62 2.33
N PRO A 24 14.33 15.78 2.68
CA PRO A 24 15.63 15.80 3.36
C PRO A 24 15.61 15.13 4.75
N GLN A 25 14.46 15.11 5.44
CA GLN A 25 14.34 14.51 6.79
C GLN A 25 14.36 12.98 6.78
N THR A 26 14.19 12.34 5.63
CA THR A 26 14.25 10.87 5.48
C THR A 26 15.54 10.38 4.85
N ALA A 27 16.39 11.28 4.33
CA ALA A 27 17.58 10.90 3.58
C ALA A 27 18.59 10.09 4.43
N ALA A 28 18.62 10.31 5.75
CA ALA A 28 19.54 9.62 6.64
C ALA A 28 19.21 8.11 6.80
N ASP A 29 17.93 7.75 6.79
CA ASP A 29 17.48 6.38 7.04
C ASP A 29 16.89 5.68 5.81
N ASN A 30 16.58 6.40 4.73
CA ASN A 30 16.12 5.85 3.46
C ASN A 30 17.26 5.73 2.43
N ALA A 31 17.86 4.54 2.32
CA ALA A 31 18.93 4.27 1.35
C ALA A 31 18.48 4.24 -0.13
N PHE A 32 17.16 4.19 -0.38
CA PHE A 32 16.60 4.18 -1.73
C PHE A 32 16.36 5.59 -2.28
N GLN A 33 16.42 6.61 -1.41
CA GLN A 33 16.25 8.00 -1.81
C GLN A 33 17.45 8.48 -2.62
N ARG A 34 17.17 9.18 -3.72
CA ARG A 34 18.18 9.75 -4.62
C ARG A 34 18.02 11.25 -4.69
N THR A 35 19.13 11.97 -4.72
CA THR A 35 19.11 13.39 -5.06
C THR A 35 18.78 13.54 -6.54
N ALA A 36 17.87 14.46 -6.87
CA ALA A 36 17.72 14.89 -8.25
C ALA A 36 19.07 15.48 -8.70
N GLY A 37 19.75 14.83 -9.64
CA GLY A 37 21.07 15.28 -10.08
C GLY A 37 21.03 16.71 -10.61
N ASN A 38 22.10 17.48 -10.39
CA ASN A 38 22.32 18.82 -10.94
C ASN A 38 22.57 18.78 -12.47
N GLY A 39 21.70 18.12 -13.22
CA GLY A 39 21.76 18.02 -14.67
C GLY A 39 21.29 19.31 -15.32
N THR A 40 22.12 19.85 -16.21
CA THR A 40 21.85 21.06 -17.00
C THR A 40 20.65 20.86 -17.91
N GLY A 41 19.53 21.45 -17.50
CA GLY A 41 18.26 21.48 -18.23
C GLY A 41 17.17 21.50 -17.19
N SER A 42 16.58 22.67 -16.91
CA SER A 42 15.50 22.79 -15.92
C SER A 42 14.40 21.80 -16.27
N PRO A 43 14.21 20.71 -15.50
CA PRO A 43 13.11 19.81 -15.76
C PRO A 43 11.81 20.60 -15.59
N PRO A 44 10.67 20.19 -16.19
CA PRO A 44 9.38 20.53 -15.59
C PRO A 44 9.51 20.27 -14.08
N SER A 45 9.08 21.21 -13.23
CA SER A 45 9.40 21.14 -11.79
C SER A 45 9.17 19.71 -11.30
N VAL A 46 10.11 19.13 -10.54
CA VAL A 46 10.03 17.73 -10.03
C VAL A 46 8.62 17.43 -9.48
N SER A 47 7.98 18.43 -8.89
CA SER A 47 6.60 18.37 -8.45
C SER A 47 5.55 18.20 -9.57
N ALA A 48 5.67 18.92 -10.69
CA ALA A 48 4.78 18.75 -11.85
C ALA A 48 4.92 17.35 -12.47
N ALA A 49 6.15 16.85 -12.63
CA ALA A 49 6.38 15.50 -13.13
C ALA A 49 5.77 14.43 -12.20
N ALA A 50 6.02 14.52 -10.89
CA ALA A 50 5.42 13.64 -9.89
C ALA A 50 3.88 13.67 -9.89
N ARG A 51 3.28 14.87 -10.02
CA ARG A 51 1.83 15.05 -10.13
C ARG A 51 1.26 14.34 -11.36
N ASP A 52 1.92 14.49 -12.50
CA ASP A 52 1.48 13.92 -13.78
C ASP A 52 1.65 12.39 -13.76
N GLU A 53 2.74 11.87 -13.17
CA GLU A 53 2.96 10.43 -12.91
C GLU A 53 1.84 9.83 -12.05
N VAL A 54 1.51 10.45 -10.91
CA VAL A 54 0.42 9.98 -10.03
C VAL A 54 -0.93 10.03 -10.76
N THR A 55 -1.17 11.06 -11.56
CA THR A 55 -2.39 11.18 -12.36
C THR A 55 -2.50 10.08 -13.40
N ALA A 56 -1.41 9.76 -14.09
CA ALA A 56 -1.36 8.66 -15.07
C ALA A 56 -1.55 7.30 -14.39
N ALA A 57 -0.87 7.05 -13.27
CA ALA A 57 -1.01 5.84 -12.47
C ALA A 57 -2.46 5.60 -12.01
N ALA A 58 -3.11 6.64 -11.49
CA ALA A 58 -4.51 6.59 -11.07
C ALA A 58 -5.45 6.22 -12.23
N ARG A 59 -5.23 6.78 -13.43
CA ARG A 59 -6.01 6.43 -14.64
C ARG A 59 -5.80 4.97 -15.04
N MET A 60 -4.56 4.50 -15.11
CA MET A 60 -4.26 3.11 -15.49
C MET A 60 -4.88 2.09 -14.52
N LEU A 61 -4.87 2.39 -13.21
CA LEU A 61 -5.53 1.58 -12.19
C LEU A 61 -7.06 1.58 -12.38
N ALA A 62 -7.65 2.75 -12.64
CA ALA A 62 -9.08 2.88 -12.92
C ALA A 62 -9.49 2.10 -14.19
N ASP A 63 -8.71 2.18 -15.26
CA ASP A 63 -8.94 1.46 -16.51
C ASP A 63 -8.87 -0.07 -16.33
N ALA A 64 -8.01 -0.53 -15.42
CA ALA A 64 -7.94 -1.92 -14.98
C ALA A 64 -9.12 -2.36 -14.10
N GLY A 65 -10.00 -1.44 -13.72
CA GLY A 65 -11.19 -1.69 -12.91
C GLY A 65 -10.98 -1.56 -11.39
N VAL A 66 -9.83 -1.04 -10.95
CA VAL A 66 -9.60 -0.70 -9.55
C VAL A 66 -10.27 0.64 -9.25
N ARG A 67 -11.01 0.74 -8.14
CA ARG A 67 -11.54 2.03 -7.69
C ARG A 67 -10.43 2.86 -7.08
N VAL A 68 -10.20 4.05 -7.61
CA VAL A 68 -9.14 4.94 -7.13
C VAL A 68 -9.76 6.20 -6.53
N HIS A 69 -9.46 6.45 -5.25
CA HIS A 69 -9.78 7.70 -4.57
C HIS A 69 -8.54 8.57 -4.53
N VAL A 70 -8.53 9.65 -5.32
CA VAL A 70 -7.38 10.57 -5.40
C VAL A 70 -7.67 11.82 -4.58
N PHE A 71 -6.75 12.18 -3.69
CA PHE A 71 -6.79 13.44 -2.95
C PHE A 71 -5.61 14.32 -3.34
N ASP A 72 -5.85 15.61 -3.61
CA ASP A 72 -4.77 16.56 -3.85
C ASP A 72 -4.10 16.99 -2.55
N ASP A 73 -2.78 17.10 -2.56
CA ASP A 73 -1.98 17.82 -1.56
C ASP A 73 -1.34 19.04 -2.25
N HIS A 74 -1.82 20.24 -1.92
CA HIS A 74 -1.29 21.48 -2.49
C HIS A 74 -0.03 21.98 -1.78
N GLY A 75 0.46 21.24 -0.78
CA GLY A 75 1.71 21.47 -0.07
C GLY A 75 1.59 22.43 1.11
N GLU A 76 0.38 22.66 1.63
CA GLU A 76 0.11 23.56 2.75
C GLU A 76 0.72 23.07 4.07
N ARG A 77 1.01 21.77 4.18
CA ARG A 77 1.50 21.12 5.41
C ARG A 77 3.00 20.84 5.42
N ASP A 78 3.72 21.22 4.37
CA ASP A 78 5.14 20.91 4.20
C ASP A 78 5.42 19.39 4.38
N THR A 79 4.70 18.61 3.58
CA THR A 79 4.68 17.13 3.60
C THR A 79 5.11 16.57 2.24
N PRO A 80 6.40 16.63 1.88
CA PRO A 80 6.87 16.24 0.56
C PRO A 80 6.65 14.75 0.21
N ASP A 81 6.55 13.89 1.23
CA ASP A 81 6.30 12.44 1.09
C ASP A 81 4.80 12.06 1.18
N SER A 82 3.88 13.02 1.18
CA SER A 82 2.44 12.76 1.32
C SER A 82 1.86 11.83 0.25
N VAL A 83 2.56 11.70 -0.89
CA VAL A 83 2.29 10.75 -1.97
C VAL A 83 2.32 9.28 -1.52
N PHE A 84 2.82 8.98 -0.32
CA PHE A 84 2.89 7.63 0.28
C PHE A 84 1.87 7.44 1.42
N PRO A 85 0.55 7.42 1.13
CA PRO A 85 -0.48 7.33 2.17
C PRO A 85 -0.44 6.03 2.99
N ASN A 86 0.12 4.97 2.41
CA ASN A 86 0.17 3.65 3.01
C ASN A 86 1.01 3.58 4.31
N ASN A 87 1.80 4.61 4.58
CA ASN A 87 2.64 4.71 5.76
C ASN A 87 1.89 5.23 6.99
N TRP A 88 0.89 6.10 6.82
CA TRP A 88 0.24 6.73 7.97
C TRP A 88 -1.14 6.14 8.28
N PHE A 89 -1.77 5.40 7.35
CA PHE A 89 -2.95 4.59 7.66
C PHE A 89 -3.03 3.28 6.90
N SER A 90 -3.91 2.41 7.38
CA SER A 90 -4.34 1.20 6.68
C SER A 90 -5.79 0.88 7.04
N THR A 91 -6.41 -0.01 6.28
CA THR A 91 -7.78 -0.43 6.53
C THR A 91 -7.86 -1.95 6.51
N HIS A 92 -8.80 -2.51 7.28
CA HIS A 92 -8.86 -3.94 7.56
C HIS A 92 -10.29 -4.46 7.48
N PRO A 93 -10.47 -5.76 7.16
CA PRO A 93 -11.77 -6.43 7.27
C PRO A 93 -12.38 -6.22 8.66
N GLY A 94 -13.72 -6.25 8.75
CA GLY A 94 -14.44 -5.92 9.98
C GLY A 94 -14.72 -4.43 10.16
N GLY A 95 -14.17 -3.57 9.28
CA GLY A 95 -14.46 -2.13 9.29
C GLY A 95 -13.46 -1.31 10.10
N HIS A 96 -12.26 -1.82 10.32
CA HIS A 96 -11.28 -1.14 11.17
C HIS A 96 -10.30 -0.31 10.34
N VAL A 97 -9.99 0.89 10.84
CA VAL A 97 -8.95 1.77 10.29
C VAL A 97 -7.86 1.95 11.34
N ALA A 98 -6.60 1.84 10.95
CA ALA A 98 -5.45 2.13 11.81
C ALA A 98 -4.79 3.44 11.37
N LEU A 99 -4.47 4.33 12.31
CA LEU A 99 -3.60 5.49 12.09
C LEU A 99 -2.28 5.25 12.80
N TYR A 100 -1.17 5.60 12.15
CA TYR A 100 0.15 5.14 12.53
C TYR A 100 1.09 6.25 13.03
N PRO A 101 1.97 5.94 14.00
CA PRO A 101 3.03 6.83 14.46
C PRO A 101 4.18 6.84 13.44
N MET A 102 4.60 8.04 13.05
CA MET A 102 5.60 8.27 12.01
C MET A 102 6.93 8.74 12.62
N TYR A 103 8.05 8.15 12.16
CA TYR A 103 9.37 8.45 12.72
C TYR A 103 9.77 9.90 12.47
N SER A 104 9.81 10.31 11.20
CA SER A 104 10.15 11.67 10.78
C SER A 104 9.05 12.66 11.18
N ALA A 105 9.44 13.75 11.87
CA ALA A 105 8.50 14.71 12.43
C ALA A 105 7.61 15.40 11.37
N ASN A 106 8.15 15.69 10.17
CA ASN A 106 7.33 16.27 9.11
C ASN A 106 6.26 15.31 8.57
N ARG A 107 6.55 14.01 8.54
CA ARG A 107 5.63 12.99 8.05
C ARG A 107 4.41 12.79 8.95
N ARG A 108 4.51 13.15 10.23
CA ARG A 108 3.37 13.13 11.18
C ARG A 108 2.20 14.01 10.72
N ARG A 109 2.48 15.07 9.95
CA ARG A 109 1.48 16.00 9.39
C ARG A 109 0.76 15.46 8.15
N GLU A 110 1.22 14.33 7.59
CA GLU A 110 0.60 13.67 6.44
C GLU A 110 -0.78 13.07 6.77
N ARG A 111 -1.06 12.81 8.06
CA ARG A 111 -2.36 12.28 8.50
C ARG A 111 -3.49 13.24 8.12
N ARG A 112 -4.47 12.70 7.39
CA ARG A 112 -5.51 13.50 6.72
C ARG A 112 -6.91 13.10 7.17
N ALA A 113 -7.61 14.01 7.85
CA ALA A 113 -8.97 13.77 8.32
C ALA A 113 -9.97 13.61 7.18
N ASP A 114 -9.82 14.35 6.07
CA ASP A 114 -10.69 14.27 4.89
C ASP A 114 -10.67 12.89 4.22
N VAL A 115 -9.52 12.20 4.25
CA VAL A 115 -9.42 10.80 3.81
C VAL A 115 -10.25 9.88 4.72
N ILE A 116 -10.14 10.06 6.04
CA ILE A 116 -10.87 9.24 7.01
C ILE A 116 -12.38 9.50 6.94
N GLU A 117 -12.81 10.75 6.75
CA GLU A 117 -14.21 11.09 6.58
C GLU A 117 -14.79 10.51 5.29
N MET A 118 -14.04 10.50 4.18
CA MET A 118 -14.45 9.77 2.97
C MET A 118 -14.62 8.27 3.24
N LEU A 119 -13.69 7.64 3.96
CA LEU A 119 -13.81 6.22 4.32
C LEU A 119 -15.08 5.95 5.14
N LYS A 120 -15.39 6.79 6.13
CA LYS A 120 -16.62 6.66 6.94
C LYS A 120 -17.89 6.84 6.10
N ALA A 121 -17.87 7.76 5.14
CA ALA A 121 -19.00 8.10 4.29
C ALA A 121 -19.28 7.04 3.21
N GLU A 122 -18.24 6.48 2.57
CA GLU A 122 -18.38 5.54 1.46
C GLU A 122 -18.28 4.06 1.85
N TYR A 123 -17.63 3.77 2.98
CA TYR A 123 -17.35 2.42 3.46
C TYR A 123 -17.92 2.20 4.86
N ARG A 124 -18.03 0.91 5.23
CA ARG A 124 -18.45 0.49 6.57
C ARG A 124 -17.24 0.55 7.49
N VAL A 125 -16.99 1.73 8.05
CA VAL A 125 -16.07 1.92 9.17
C VAL A 125 -16.81 1.65 10.48
N GLN A 126 -16.24 0.79 11.32
CA GLN A 126 -16.68 0.53 12.69
C GLN A 126 -15.83 1.35 13.65
N ASP A 127 -14.51 1.18 13.59
CA ASP A 127 -13.57 1.81 14.51
C ASP A 127 -12.38 2.43 13.79
N VAL A 128 -11.85 3.50 14.38
CA VAL A 128 -10.57 4.10 14.01
C VAL A 128 -9.66 3.99 15.23
N ILE A 129 -8.58 3.21 15.10
CA ILE A 129 -7.58 3.01 16.15
C ILE A 129 -6.37 3.89 15.83
N ASP A 130 -6.12 4.87 16.68
CA ASP A 130 -5.04 5.83 16.48
C ASP A 130 -3.83 5.52 17.38
N TYR A 131 -2.73 5.09 16.75
CA TYR A 131 -1.46 4.80 17.42
C TYR A 131 -0.51 6.01 17.44
N SER A 132 -0.90 7.17 16.89
CA SER A 132 -0.02 8.35 16.83
C SER A 132 0.41 8.87 18.21
N GLY A 133 -0.34 8.56 19.27
CA GLY A 133 0.07 8.84 20.66
C GLY A 133 1.39 8.16 21.08
N LEU A 134 1.80 7.09 20.39
CA LEU A 134 3.09 6.42 20.63
C LEU A 134 4.30 7.28 20.24
N GLU A 135 4.10 8.31 19.41
CA GLU A 135 5.17 9.22 18.97
C GLU A 135 5.78 10.02 20.13
N TYR A 136 5.09 10.16 21.26
CA TYR A 136 5.60 10.83 22.47
C TYR A 136 6.60 9.97 23.26
N ASP A 137 6.60 8.65 23.03
CA ASP A 137 7.49 7.68 23.67
C ASP A 137 8.58 7.16 22.71
N ASP A 138 8.78 7.83 21.57
CA ASP A 138 9.69 7.41 20.49
C ASP A 138 9.43 6.00 19.93
N VAL A 139 8.16 5.57 19.95
CA VAL A 139 7.71 4.27 19.41
C VAL A 139 6.99 4.50 18.07
N PHE A 140 7.49 3.86 17.01
CA PHE A 140 7.05 4.12 15.63
C PHE A 140 6.67 2.85 14.87
N LEU A 141 5.73 2.97 13.92
CA LEU A 141 5.30 1.89 13.04
C LEU A 141 4.67 2.51 11.80
N GLU A 142 5.43 2.69 10.71
CA GLU A 142 4.98 3.38 9.49
C GLU A 142 4.09 2.49 8.59
N GLY A 143 2.98 2.03 9.18
CA GLY A 143 1.88 1.36 8.50
C GLY A 143 2.29 0.20 7.60
N THR A 144 1.68 0.15 6.43
CA THR A 144 1.98 -0.90 5.44
C THR A 144 3.22 -0.60 4.58
N GLY A 145 4.00 0.42 4.96
CA GLY A 145 5.39 0.54 4.54
C GLY A 145 6.28 -0.35 5.39
N ALA A 146 6.15 -0.19 6.70
CA ALA A 146 6.85 -0.98 7.70
C ALA A 146 6.35 -2.44 7.77
N MET A 147 5.09 -2.72 7.42
CA MET A 147 4.50 -4.06 7.49
C MET A 147 4.04 -4.56 6.11
N VAL A 148 4.25 -5.84 5.85
CA VAL A 148 3.56 -6.57 4.77
C VAL A 148 2.61 -7.58 5.40
N LEU A 149 1.33 -7.45 5.06
CA LEU A 149 0.26 -8.23 5.68
C LEU A 149 -0.13 -9.39 4.78
N ASP A 150 -0.02 -10.60 5.32
CA ASP A 150 -0.69 -11.77 4.80
C ASP A 150 -2.06 -11.88 5.44
N HIS A 151 -3.09 -11.45 4.73
CA HIS A 151 -4.47 -11.48 5.21
C HIS A 151 -5.05 -12.90 5.28
N VAL A 152 -4.49 -13.85 4.52
CA VAL A 152 -4.91 -15.26 4.52
C VAL A 152 -4.26 -15.99 5.69
N GLY A 153 -2.93 -15.93 5.78
CA GLY A 153 -2.15 -16.53 6.87
C GLY A 153 -2.30 -15.81 8.21
N ARG A 154 -2.87 -14.58 8.20
CA ARG A 154 -2.98 -13.69 9.37
C ARG A 154 -1.62 -13.37 9.98
N ILE A 155 -0.64 -13.05 9.13
CA ILE A 155 0.74 -12.73 9.54
C ILE A 155 1.09 -11.29 9.15
N ALA A 156 1.76 -10.57 10.05
CA ALA A 156 2.37 -9.28 9.76
C ALA A 156 3.90 -9.43 9.71
N TYR A 157 4.45 -9.51 8.50
CA TYR A 157 5.89 -9.55 8.27
C TYR A 157 6.48 -8.15 8.40
N THR A 158 7.50 -8.01 9.24
CA THR A 158 8.09 -6.71 9.58
C THR A 158 9.61 -6.79 9.69
N ALA A 159 10.31 -6.14 8.76
CA ALA A 159 11.72 -5.84 8.87
C ALA A 159 11.92 -4.76 9.95
N ARG A 160 12.74 -5.07 10.97
CA ARG A 160 13.06 -4.16 12.06
C ARG A 160 13.85 -2.96 11.54
N SER A 161 13.39 -1.75 11.85
CA SER A 161 14.05 -0.50 11.49
C SER A 161 13.68 0.61 12.48
N ARG A 162 14.15 1.84 12.27
CA ARG A 162 13.71 3.03 13.04
C ARG A 162 12.23 3.36 12.86
N ARG A 163 11.60 2.79 11.83
CA ARG A 163 10.22 3.03 11.41
C ARG A 163 9.28 1.89 11.78
N ALA A 164 9.80 0.87 12.49
CA ALA A 164 9.07 -0.35 12.82
C ALA A 164 9.54 -0.90 14.18
N ASP A 165 8.91 -0.43 15.24
CA ASP A 165 9.14 -0.87 16.61
C ASP A 165 8.34 -2.16 16.91
N PRO A 166 8.98 -3.21 17.49
CA PRO A 166 8.30 -4.45 17.86
C PRO A 166 7.11 -4.26 18.81
N VAL A 167 7.16 -3.30 19.74
CA VAL A 167 6.07 -3.03 20.70
C VAL A 167 4.84 -2.48 19.98
N ALA A 168 5.03 -1.55 19.04
CA ALA A 168 3.92 -1.06 18.22
C ALA A 168 3.35 -2.16 17.32
N LEU A 169 4.22 -3.00 16.75
CA LEU A 169 3.80 -4.15 15.95
C LEU A 169 2.95 -5.13 16.77
N GLU A 170 3.37 -5.48 17.99
CA GLU A 170 2.61 -6.37 18.88
C GLU A 170 1.23 -5.81 19.22
N ARG A 171 1.13 -4.50 19.50
CA ARG A 171 -0.16 -3.81 19.74
C ARG A 171 -1.04 -3.90 18.50
N PHE A 172 -0.51 -3.56 17.33
CA PHE A 172 -1.23 -3.67 16.05
C PHE A 172 -1.72 -5.11 15.83
N CYS A 173 -0.85 -6.10 15.95
CA CYS A 173 -1.17 -7.51 15.77
C CYS A 173 -2.26 -7.99 16.74
N THR A 174 -2.22 -7.55 18.00
CA THR A 174 -3.26 -7.85 19.00
C THR A 174 -4.60 -7.25 18.61
N ASN A 175 -4.63 -5.97 18.22
CA ASN A 175 -5.88 -5.29 17.87
C ASN A 175 -6.49 -5.79 16.57
N PHE A 176 -5.66 -6.18 15.60
CA PHE A 176 -6.09 -6.57 14.27
C PHE A 176 -6.04 -8.07 14.03
N ASN A 177 -5.75 -8.89 15.05
CA ASN A 177 -5.67 -10.35 15.02
C ASN A 177 -4.71 -10.90 13.95
N PHE A 178 -3.47 -10.41 13.97
CA PHE A 178 -2.35 -10.92 13.18
C PHE A 178 -1.28 -11.51 14.11
N GLU A 179 -0.50 -12.46 13.62
CA GLU A 179 0.74 -12.93 14.23
C GLU A 179 1.88 -11.98 13.82
N PRO A 180 2.65 -11.42 14.77
CA PRO A 180 3.82 -10.61 14.44
C PRO A 180 5.03 -11.49 14.08
N ILE A 181 5.59 -11.32 12.87
CA ILE A 181 6.91 -11.86 12.52
C ILE A 181 7.85 -10.68 12.26
N CYS A 182 8.63 -10.33 13.29
CA CYS A 182 9.65 -9.30 13.22
C CYS A 182 11.04 -9.91 13.00
N PHE A 183 11.79 -9.40 12.03
CA PHE A 183 13.10 -9.93 11.65
C PHE A 183 14.11 -8.83 11.31
N ALA A 184 15.38 -9.11 11.57
CA ALA A 184 16.47 -8.22 11.18
C ALA A 184 16.79 -8.40 9.68
N THR A 185 17.13 -7.30 9.03
CA THR A 185 17.55 -7.27 7.64
C THR A 185 18.88 -6.54 7.50
N ALA A 186 19.59 -6.82 6.42
CA ALA A 186 20.81 -6.12 6.05
C ALA A 186 20.91 -6.04 4.52
N ASP A 187 21.11 -4.83 4.00
CA ASP A 187 21.52 -4.62 2.62
C ASP A 187 23.00 -4.99 2.40
N ALA A 188 23.51 -4.79 1.17
CA ALA A 188 24.89 -5.08 0.82
C ALA A 188 25.94 -4.29 1.66
N ASN A 189 25.53 -3.20 2.31
CA ASN A 189 26.36 -2.38 3.19
C ASN A 189 26.11 -2.64 4.68
N GLY A 190 25.30 -3.65 5.02
CA GLY A 190 24.93 -3.96 6.39
C GLY A 190 23.88 -3.03 7.00
N LYS A 191 23.25 -2.16 6.20
CA LYS A 191 22.20 -1.24 6.68
C LYS A 191 20.85 -1.97 6.71
N PRO A 192 20.05 -1.83 7.78
CA PRO A 192 18.70 -2.38 7.81
C PRO A 192 17.83 -1.79 6.70
N ILE A 193 16.97 -2.63 6.13
CA ILE A 193 15.92 -2.19 5.20
C ILE A 193 14.90 -1.38 5.99
N TYR A 194 14.64 -0.15 5.55
CA TYR A 194 13.84 0.81 6.31
C TYR A 194 12.35 0.46 6.36
N HIS A 195 11.80 -0.11 5.27
CA HIS A 195 10.41 -0.53 5.11
C HIS A 195 10.34 -1.93 4.50
N THR A 196 9.56 -2.83 5.09
CA THR A 196 9.40 -4.22 4.62
C THR A 196 8.86 -4.29 3.19
N ASN A 197 7.97 -3.38 2.82
CA ASN A 197 7.32 -3.40 1.51
C ASN A 197 8.25 -3.08 0.32
N VAL A 198 9.52 -2.70 0.56
CA VAL A 198 10.51 -2.54 -0.53
C VAL A 198 11.18 -3.86 -0.88
N MET A 199 11.19 -4.81 0.06
CA MET A 199 11.83 -6.12 -0.10
C MET A 199 10.84 -7.28 -0.23
N MET A 200 9.56 -7.05 0.04
CA MET A 200 8.55 -8.11 0.09
C MET A 200 7.17 -7.63 -0.37
N SER A 201 6.46 -8.50 -1.08
CA SER A 201 5.04 -8.39 -1.41
C SER A 201 4.35 -9.75 -1.28
N VAL A 202 3.15 -9.78 -0.69
CA VAL A 202 2.33 -10.98 -0.55
C VAL A 202 1.06 -10.79 -1.39
N ALA A 203 0.92 -11.62 -2.43
CA ALA A 203 -0.24 -11.69 -3.31
C ALA A 203 -1.11 -12.91 -2.93
N THR A 204 -2.15 -13.21 -3.70
CA THR A 204 -3.04 -14.33 -3.40
C THR A 204 -2.37 -15.68 -3.68
N GLU A 205 -1.72 -15.86 -4.84
CA GLU A 205 -1.11 -17.15 -5.25
C GLU A 205 0.43 -17.17 -5.17
N PHE A 206 1.05 -16.03 -4.91
CA PHE A 206 2.50 -15.90 -4.87
C PHE A 206 2.94 -14.90 -3.81
N ALA A 207 4.21 -14.97 -3.43
CA ALA A 207 4.88 -13.96 -2.63
C ALA A 207 6.23 -13.64 -3.26
N MET A 208 6.55 -12.36 -3.42
CA MET A 208 7.85 -11.91 -3.91
C MET A 208 8.67 -11.45 -2.70
N VAL A 209 9.89 -11.96 -2.52
CA VAL A 209 10.66 -11.66 -1.32
C VAL A 209 12.17 -11.73 -1.56
N GLY A 210 12.88 -10.71 -1.10
CA GLY A 210 14.34 -10.69 -1.00
C GLY A 210 14.83 -11.47 0.22
N LEU A 211 14.75 -12.80 0.19
CA LEU A 211 15.14 -13.67 1.32
C LEU A 211 16.61 -13.49 1.73
N ASP A 212 17.48 -13.14 0.79
CA ASP A 212 18.90 -12.92 1.05
C ASP A 212 19.19 -11.71 1.95
N LEU A 213 18.25 -10.77 2.07
CA LEU A 213 18.35 -9.63 2.98
C LEU A 213 18.13 -10.03 4.45
N ILE A 214 17.62 -11.24 4.72
CA ILE A 214 17.37 -11.75 6.07
C ILE A 214 18.62 -12.50 6.53
N ALA A 215 19.37 -11.91 7.46
CA ALA A 215 20.68 -12.43 7.87
C ALA A 215 20.60 -13.75 8.66
N ASP A 216 19.59 -13.89 9.52
CA ASP A 216 19.35 -15.13 10.26
C ASP A 216 18.74 -16.19 9.34
N ARG A 217 19.53 -17.23 9.03
CA ARG A 217 19.12 -18.35 8.17
C ARG A 217 17.88 -19.08 8.70
N ARG A 218 17.80 -19.33 10.02
CA ARG A 218 16.65 -20.02 10.61
C ARG A 218 15.39 -19.17 10.42
N ARG A 219 15.49 -17.86 10.63
CA ARG A 219 14.36 -16.94 10.43
C ARG A 219 13.98 -16.83 8.95
N ARG A 220 14.95 -16.86 8.05
CA ARG A 220 14.73 -16.86 6.60
C ARG A 220 13.95 -18.10 6.17
N ASP A 221 14.37 -19.28 6.60
CA ASP A 221 13.72 -20.55 6.29
C ASP A 221 12.29 -20.59 6.85
N GLU A 222 12.12 -20.11 8.09
CA GLU A 222 10.81 -19.95 8.72
C GLU A 222 9.89 -19.05 7.89
N ILE A 223 10.34 -17.86 7.47
CA ILE A 223 9.53 -16.95 6.65
C ILE A 223 9.19 -17.58 5.30
N ALA A 224 10.15 -18.23 4.64
CA ALA A 224 9.89 -18.92 3.37
C ALA A 224 8.83 -20.03 3.53
N GLN A 225 8.90 -20.80 4.62
CA GLN A 225 7.91 -21.82 4.96
C GLN A 225 6.52 -21.19 5.24
N ARG A 226 6.44 -20.15 6.07
CA ARG A 226 5.16 -19.49 6.39
C ARG A 226 4.47 -18.92 5.15
N LEU A 227 5.25 -18.43 4.18
CA LEU A 227 4.71 -17.97 2.89
C LEU A 227 4.16 -19.14 2.05
N THR A 228 4.82 -20.29 2.00
CA THR A 228 4.36 -21.45 1.21
C THR A 228 3.23 -22.24 1.85
N GLU A 229 3.07 -22.21 3.18
CA GLU A 229 2.03 -22.92 3.94
C GLU A 229 0.60 -22.60 3.48
N THR A 230 0.41 -21.42 2.90
CA THR A 230 -0.88 -20.95 2.34
C THR A 230 -1.08 -21.32 0.87
N GLY A 231 -0.18 -22.13 0.30
CA GLY A 231 -0.23 -22.59 -1.10
C GLY A 231 0.46 -21.64 -2.08
N ARG A 232 1.14 -20.59 -1.61
CA ARG A 232 1.78 -19.59 -2.48
C ARG A 232 3.08 -20.08 -3.07
N THR A 233 3.35 -19.68 -4.30
CA THR A 233 4.67 -19.77 -4.91
C THR A 233 5.57 -18.65 -4.38
N VAL A 234 6.71 -18.99 -3.79
CA VAL A 234 7.69 -17.99 -3.35
C VAL A 234 8.62 -17.65 -4.52
N ILE A 235 8.59 -16.38 -4.91
CA ILE A 235 9.45 -15.79 -5.93
C ILE A 235 10.58 -15.06 -5.21
N ALA A 236 11.78 -15.63 -5.24
CA ALA A 236 12.97 -14.99 -4.69
C ALA A 236 13.35 -13.76 -5.53
N LEU A 237 13.66 -12.65 -4.85
CA LEU A 237 14.17 -11.42 -5.47
C LEU A 237 15.64 -11.22 -5.09
N ASP A 238 16.49 -10.96 -6.07
CA ASP A 238 17.88 -10.63 -5.81
C ASP A 238 18.06 -9.14 -5.39
N HIS A 239 19.27 -8.79 -4.96
CA HIS A 239 19.58 -7.42 -4.53
C HIS A 239 19.37 -6.37 -5.63
N ALA A 240 19.63 -6.69 -6.90
CA ALA A 240 19.45 -5.77 -8.01
C ALA A 240 17.97 -5.52 -8.32
N GLN A 241 17.14 -6.55 -8.17
CA GLN A 241 15.68 -6.47 -8.28
C GLN A 241 15.10 -5.65 -7.14
N ILE A 242 15.57 -5.84 -5.90
CA ILE A 242 15.17 -4.99 -4.77
C ILE A 242 15.56 -3.52 -4.99
N ALA A 243 16.78 -3.26 -5.47
CA ALA A 243 17.22 -1.90 -5.82
C ALA A 243 16.40 -1.24 -6.95
N ASN A 244 15.69 -2.05 -7.74
CA ASN A 244 14.73 -1.61 -8.76
C ASN A 244 13.27 -1.78 -8.33
N PHE A 245 13.02 -1.85 -7.02
CA PHE A 245 11.68 -1.85 -6.42
C PHE A 245 10.80 -3.05 -6.79
N ALA A 246 11.38 -4.19 -7.17
CA ALA A 246 10.62 -5.40 -7.49
C ALA A 246 9.78 -5.93 -6.31
N GLY A 247 10.15 -5.64 -5.07
CA GLY A 247 9.34 -5.96 -3.89
C GLY A 247 8.20 -4.97 -3.64
N ASN A 248 8.26 -3.76 -4.21
CA ASN A 248 7.32 -2.66 -3.95
C ASN A 248 6.09 -2.73 -4.87
N THR A 249 5.39 -3.85 -4.79
CA THR A 249 4.22 -4.17 -5.63
C THR A 249 2.97 -4.41 -4.78
N LEU A 250 1.79 -4.28 -5.38
CA LEU A 250 0.51 -4.58 -4.74
C LEU A 250 -0.41 -5.35 -5.69
N GLU A 251 -0.88 -6.52 -5.27
CA GLU A 251 -1.95 -7.21 -5.98
C GLU A 251 -3.30 -6.53 -5.69
N LEU A 252 -4.07 -6.25 -6.74
CA LEU A 252 -5.35 -5.57 -6.68
C LEU A 252 -6.39 -6.36 -7.47
N SER A 253 -7.65 -6.27 -7.05
CA SER A 253 -8.77 -6.87 -7.79
C SER A 253 -9.30 -5.87 -8.83
N GLY A 254 -9.06 -6.15 -10.11
CA GLY A 254 -9.58 -5.38 -11.24
C GLY A 254 -10.89 -5.96 -11.80
N LYS A 255 -11.36 -5.40 -12.92
CA LYS A 255 -12.61 -5.83 -13.58
C LYS A 255 -12.49 -7.20 -14.25
N ASP A 256 -11.32 -7.49 -14.85
CA ASP A 256 -11.05 -8.72 -15.62
C ASP A 256 -10.24 -9.76 -14.82
N GLY A 257 -10.12 -9.58 -13.51
CA GLY A 257 -9.29 -10.42 -12.63
C GLY A 257 -8.28 -9.61 -11.83
N ARG A 258 -7.33 -10.31 -11.21
CA ARG A 258 -6.29 -9.68 -10.38
C ARG A 258 -5.24 -9.01 -11.27
N VAL A 259 -4.72 -7.88 -10.81
CA VAL A 259 -3.60 -7.17 -11.41
C VAL A 259 -2.52 -6.98 -10.37
N LEU A 260 -1.25 -7.10 -10.76
CA LEU A 260 -0.13 -6.72 -9.93
C LEU A 260 0.32 -5.32 -10.34
N ALA A 261 0.04 -4.32 -9.50
CA ALA A 261 0.56 -2.97 -9.69
C ALA A 261 2.03 -2.92 -9.27
N LEU A 262 2.90 -2.53 -10.20
CA LEU A 262 4.35 -2.44 -10.03
C LEU A 262 4.91 -1.29 -10.87
N SER A 263 6.10 -0.79 -10.56
CA SER A 263 6.72 0.23 -11.42
C SER A 263 7.28 -0.38 -12.71
N ARG A 264 7.48 0.46 -13.73
CA ARG A 264 8.18 0.07 -14.95
C ARG A 264 9.54 -0.58 -14.66
N ARG A 265 10.33 0.02 -13.75
CA ARG A 265 11.64 -0.51 -13.36
C ARG A 265 11.55 -1.87 -12.68
N ALA A 266 10.56 -2.05 -11.80
CA ALA A 266 10.28 -3.36 -11.22
C ALA A 266 9.95 -4.38 -12.31
N PHE A 267 9.05 -4.05 -13.23
CA PHE A 267 8.67 -4.93 -14.34
C PHE A 267 9.85 -5.31 -15.24
N ASP A 268 10.70 -4.35 -15.60
CA ASP A 268 11.82 -4.54 -16.52
C ASP A 268 12.93 -5.42 -15.90
N CYS A 269 13.10 -5.40 -14.57
CA CYS A 269 14.11 -6.21 -13.89
C CYS A 269 13.66 -7.63 -13.52
N LEU A 270 12.36 -7.95 -13.64
CA LEU A 270 11.87 -9.31 -13.43
C LEU A 270 12.32 -10.22 -14.58
N THR A 271 12.68 -11.46 -14.25
CA THR A 271 13.01 -12.47 -15.24
C THR A 271 11.75 -12.93 -16.00
N GLY A 272 11.94 -13.58 -17.16
CA GLY A 272 10.82 -14.18 -17.90
C GLY A 272 10.03 -15.17 -17.04
N GLU A 273 10.72 -16.07 -16.34
CA GLU A 273 10.11 -17.07 -15.45
C GLU A 273 9.32 -16.45 -14.29
N GLN A 274 9.84 -15.39 -13.68
CA GLN A 274 9.14 -14.67 -12.61
C GLN A 274 7.85 -14.03 -13.13
N ARG A 275 7.90 -13.38 -14.31
CA ARG A 275 6.73 -12.78 -14.96
C ARG A 275 5.69 -13.85 -15.31
N GLU A 276 6.12 -14.94 -15.95
CA GLU A 276 5.24 -16.08 -16.27
C GLU A 276 4.57 -16.66 -15.02
N THR A 277 5.30 -16.76 -13.90
CA THR A 277 4.75 -17.26 -12.63
C THR A 277 3.67 -16.33 -12.07
N ILE A 278 3.90 -15.02 -12.09
CA ILE A 278 2.93 -14.01 -11.66
C ILE A 278 1.68 -14.05 -12.57
N GLU A 279 1.89 -14.08 -13.88
CA GLU A 279 0.84 -14.00 -14.90
C GLU A 279 -0.10 -15.19 -14.94
N ARG A 280 0.23 -16.31 -14.26
CA ARG A 280 -0.72 -17.41 -14.02
C ARG A 280 -1.94 -16.96 -13.21
N SER A 281 -1.81 -15.90 -12.41
CA SER A 281 -2.82 -15.51 -11.42
C SER A 281 -3.14 -14.02 -11.35
N ALA A 282 -2.25 -13.16 -11.87
CA ALA A 282 -2.43 -11.72 -11.90
C ALA A 282 -1.77 -11.09 -13.13
N ARG A 283 -2.48 -10.21 -13.84
CA ARG A 283 -1.91 -9.45 -14.96
C ARG A 283 -0.93 -8.40 -14.45
N LEU A 284 0.26 -8.31 -15.02
CA LEU A 284 1.22 -7.26 -14.70
C LEU A 284 0.71 -5.90 -15.18
N LEU A 285 0.69 -4.89 -14.29
CA LEU A 285 0.28 -3.52 -14.58
C LEU A 285 1.45 -2.55 -14.28
N PRO A 286 2.41 -2.42 -15.20
CA PRO A 286 3.57 -1.55 -15.00
C PRO A 286 3.18 -0.07 -15.08
N LEU A 287 3.53 0.70 -14.06
CA LEU A 287 3.28 2.13 -13.93
C LEU A 287 4.59 2.92 -14.03
N ASP A 288 4.61 3.97 -14.83
CA ASP A 288 5.79 4.83 -15.02
C ASP A 288 5.81 5.92 -13.94
N VAL A 289 6.63 5.72 -12.89
CA VAL A 289 6.75 6.63 -11.72
C VAL A 289 8.20 7.00 -11.36
N PRO A 290 9.08 7.30 -12.34
CA PRO A 290 10.51 7.50 -12.09
C PRO A 290 10.81 8.72 -11.18
N THR A 291 9.96 9.74 -11.18
CA THR A 291 10.14 10.91 -10.32
C THR A 291 9.77 10.58 -8.87
N ILE A 292 8.68 9.84 -8.66
CA ILE A 292 8.29 9.39 -7.31
C ILE A 292 9.39 8.53 -6.66
N GLU A 293 10.03 7.67 -7.46
CA GLU A 293 11.11 6.80 -6.99
C GLU A 293 12.36 7.54 -6.50
N LEU A 294 12.52 8.83 -6.81
CA LEU A 294 13.57 9.66 -6.22
C LEU A 294 13.42 9.81 -4.70
N ALA A 295 12.20 9.75 -4.16
CA ALA A 295 11.97 9.77 -2.72
C ALA A 295 12.21 8.41 -2.03
N GLY A 296 12.61 7.38 -2.78
CA GLY A 296 12.92 6.05 -2.25
C GLY A 296 11.71 5.16 -1.97
N GLY A 297 10.51 5.57 -2.37
CA GLY A 297 9.31 4.73 -2.44
C GLY A 297 8.87 4.49 -3.89
N SER A 298 8.04 3.49 -4.14
CA SER A 298 7.52 3.18 -5.49
C SER A 298 6.03 2.87 -5.43
N VAL A 299 5.51 2.08 -6.39
CA VAL A 299 4.08 1.87 -6.62
C VAL A 299 3.34 1.39 -5.36
N ARG A 300 3.83 0.37 -4.63
CA ARG A 300 3.14 -0.08 -3.41
C ARG A 300 3.01 1.02 -2.37
N CYS A 301 3.99 1.90 -2.23
CA CYS A 301 3.95 3.01 -1.27
C CYS A 301 2.87 4.03 -1.65
N MET A 302 2.63 4.25 -2.94
CA MET A 302 1.61 5.20 -3.43
C MET A 302 0.17 4.75 -3.16
N LEU A 303 -0.02 3.48 -2.78
CA LEU A 303 -1.35 2.85 -2.71
C LEU A 303 -1.70 2.46 -1.27
N ALA A 304 -2.69 3.13 -0.68
CA ALA A 304 -3.34 2.62 0.53
C ALA A 304 -4.54 1.75 0.14
N GLY A 305 -4.39 0.42 0.22
CA GLY A 305 -5.44 -0.54 -0.08
C GLY A 305 -6.64 -0.42 0.85
N ILE A 306 -7.85 -0.46 0.28
CA ILE A 306 -9.10 -0.42 1.05
C ILE A 306 -9.67 -1.83 1.20
N HIS A 307 -9.53 -2.39 2.40
CA HIS A 307 -10.09 -3.69 2.82
C HIS A 307 -11.40 -3.54 3.60
N LEU A 308 -12.12 -2.43 3.37
CA LEU A 308 -13.42 -2.15 3.98
C LEU A 308 -14.55 -2.55 3.03
N ALA A 309 -15.64 -3.04 3.60
CA ALA A 309 -16.87 -3.26 2.84
C ALA A 309 -17.48 -1.91 2.43
N ARG A 310 -17.80 -1.74 1.15
CA ARG A 310 -18.47 -0.52 0.66
C ARG A 310 -19.90 -0.43 1.22
N ARG A 311 -20.37 0.78 1.52
CA ARG A 311 -21.80 1.00 1.76
C ARG A 311 -22.55 0.77 0.44
N ALA A 312 -23.67 0.05 0.49
CA ALA A 312 -24.57 -0.02 -0.66
C ALA A 312 -25.04 1.41 -0.95
N ALA A 313 -25.04 1.82 -2.22
CA ALA A 313 -25.76 3.03 -2.59
C ALA A 313 -27.21 2.81 -2.16
N THR A 314 -27.75 3.70 -1.33
CA THR A 314 -29.18 3.77 -1.10
C THR A 314 -29.82 3.98 -2.47
N ARG A 315 -30.37 2.92 -3.07
CA ARG A 315 -31.38 3.10 -4.10
C ARG A 315 -32.48 3.88 -3.40
N ASP A 316 -32.78 5.08 -3.86
CA ASP A 316 -33.95 5.82 -3.41
C ASP A 316 -35.15 4.88 -3.55
N VAL A 317 -35.69 4.42 -2.42
CA VAL A 317 -36.87 3.55 -2.35
C VAL A 317 -38.15 4.32 -2.77
N LYS A 318 -38.01 5.58 -3.22
CA LYS A 318 -39.14 6.43 -3.64
C LYS A 318 -39.82 6.01 -4.95
N GLU A 319 -39.25 5.12 -5.75
CA GLU A 319 -39.89 4.65 -7.00
C GLU A 319 -40.70 3.35 -6.86
N THR A 320 -40.68 2.68 -5.70
CA THR A 320 -41.45 1.44 -5.52
C THR A 320 -42.83 1.68 -4.89
N GLU A 321 -43.01 2.76 -4.11
CA GLU A 321 -44.33 3.11 -3.55
C GLU A 321 -45.29 3.79 -4.55
N SER A 322 -44.78 4.32 -5.68
CA SER A 322 -45.63 4.93 -6.72
C SER A 322 -46.27 3.92 -7.66
N VAL A 323 -45.70 2.71 -7.79
CA VAL A 323 -46.25 1.66 -8.65
C VAL A 323 -47.30 0.81 -7.92
N GLU A 324 -47.19 0.64 -6.59
CA GLU A 324 -48.20 -0.08 -5.80
C GLU A 324 -49.48 0.73 -5.55
N ARG A 325 -49.43 2.08 -5.53
CA ARG A 325 -50.63 2.92 -5.41
C ARG A 325 -51.47 3.04 -6.69
N GLN A 326 -50.99 2.57 -7.84
CA GLN A 326 -51.76 2.57 -9.09
C GLN A 326 -52.43 1.22 -9.41
N ARG A 327 -52.41 0.27 -8.48
CA ARG A 327 -53.06 -1.05 -8.62
C ARG A 327 -54.13 -1.34 -7.57
N GLU A 328 -54.84 -0.32 -7.10
CA GLU A 328 -56.13 -0.54 -6.45
C GLU A 328 -57.25 -0.57 -7.51
N PRO A 329 -57.94 -1.70 -7.72
CA PRO A 329 -59.15 -1.74 -8.53
C PRO A 329 -60.29 -1.12 -7.72
N ALA A 330 -60.95 -0.11 -8.31
CA ALA A 330 -62.20 0.42 -7.81
C ALA A 330 -63.24 -0.71 -7.67
N LEU A 331 -63.62 -1.01 -6.44
CA LEU A 331 -64.72 -1.91 -6.08
C LEU A 331 -65.82 -1.09 -5.39
N HIS A 332 -66.85 -0.80 -6.19
CA HIS A 332 -68.28 -0.64 -5.88
C HIS A 332 -68.75 0.09 -4.59
N ALA A 333 -69.50 1.17 -4.78
CA ALA A 333 -70.96 1.20 -4.55
C ALA A 333 -71.60 2.33 -5.38
#